data_AF-A0A2G9M637-F1
#
_entry.id   AF-A0A2G9M637-F1
#
_cell.length_a   1.000
_cell.length_b   1.000
_cell.length_c   1.000
_cell.angle_alpha   90.00
_cell.angle_beta   90.00
_cell.angle_gamma   90.00
#
_symmetry.space_group_name_H-M   'P 1'
#
loop_
_entity.id
_entity.type
_entity.pdbx_description
1 polymer ?
#
loop_
_entity_poly.entity_id
_entity_poly.type
_entity_poly.pdbx_seq_one_letter_code
_entity_poly.pdbx_strand_id
1 'polypeptide(L)'
;MDETPTDYNFLSLARSYCLAHGQGDSRINVALLKLRLGVDSPDFARDYESHVSRLQDAGLINIETFCGSVVSPVFRITLDGLDYLRGSRR
;
A
#
# COMPACT_ATOMS: atom_id res chain seq x y z
N MET A 1 10.76 6.15 -20.15
CA MET A 1 9.30 6.09 -20.01
C MET A 1 9.03 6.16 -18.52
N ASP A 2 8.28 7.18 -18.10
CA ASP A 2 7.84 7.46 -16.74
C ASP A 2 7.12 6.25 -16.10
N GLU A 3 7.80 5.52 -15.21
CA GLU A 3 7.21 4.45 -14.38
C GLU A 3 6.61 4.97 -13.06
N THR A 4 6.59 6.29 -12.86
CA THR A 4 5.99 7.00 -11.71
C THR A 4 4.46 6.87 -11.54
N PRO A 5 3.61 6.64 -12.58
CA PRO A 5 2.15 6.62 -12.39
C PRO A 5 1.66 5.41 -11.59
N THR A 6 2.34 4.26 -11.70
CA THR A 6 1.86 2.99 -11.15
C THR A 6 1.97 2.94 -9.62
N ASP A 7 3.08 3.42 -9.08
CA ASP A 7 3.34 3.48 -7.64
C ASP A 7 2.47 4.54 -6.96
N TYR A 8 2.27 5.69 -7.61
CA TYR A 8 1.36 6.73 -7.14
C TYR A 8 -0.09 6.24 -7.13
N ASN A 9 -0.55 5.60 -8.21
CA ASN A 9 -1.90 5.05 -8.29
C ASN A 9 -2.14 4.00 -7.21
N PHE A 10 -1.16 3.13 -6.97
CA PHE A 10 -1.22 2.12 -5.92
C PHE A 10 -1.34 2.76 -4.53
N LEU A 11 -0.45 3.70 -4.18
CA LEU A 11 -0.46 4.38 -2.89
C LEU A 11 -1.74 5.20 -2.69
N SER A 12 -2.23 5.86 -3.75
CA SER A 12 -3.44 6.67 -3.71
C SER A 12 -4.68 5.80 -3.45
N LEU A 13 -4.74 4.64 -4.11
CA LEU A 13 -5.80 3.66 -3.90
C LEU A 13 -5.74 3.05 -2.50
N ALA A 14 -4.55 2.68 -2.02
CA ALA A 14 -4.35 2.20 -0.65
C ALA A 14 -4.81 3.23 0.38
N ARG A 15 -4.42 4.51 0.22
CA ARG A 15 -4.83 5.61 1.11
C ARG A 15 -6.33 5.84 1.11
N SER A 16 -6.96 5.86 -0.05
CA SER A 16 -8.43 5.97 -0.16
C SER A 16 -9.13 4.88 0.64
N TYR A 17 -8.56 3.67 0.66
CA TYR A 17 -9.08 2.54 1.41
C TYR A 17 -8.85 2.64 2.93
N CYS A 18 -7.69 3.14 3.37
CA CYS A 18 -7.46 3.43 4.79
C CYS A 18 -8.55 4.37 5.35
N LEU A 19 -8.88 5.43 4.58
CA LEU A 19 -9.90 6.41 4.94
C LEU A 19 -11.32 5.80 4.97
N ALA A 20 -11.67 5.00 3.96
CA ALA A 20 -13.00 4.38 3.87
C ALA A 20 -13.29 3.41 5.04
N HIS A 21 -12.26 2.79 5.62
CA HIS A 21 -12.38 1.82 6.70
C HIS A 21 -12.07 2.39 8.09
N GLY A 22 -11.97 3.72 8.23
CA GLY A 22 -11.72 4.38 9.51
C GLY A 22 -10.34 4.06 10.11
N GLN A 23 -9.39 3.59 9.31
CA GLN A 23 -8.04 3.21 9.74
C GLN A 23 -7.03 4.38 9.67
N GLY A 24 -7.54 5.61 9.53
CA GLY A 24 -6.74 6.82 9.31
C GLY A 24 -6.22 6.93 7.88
N ASP A 25 -5.25 7.82 7.65
CA ASP A 25 -4.67 8.06 6.31
C ASP A 25 -3.65 6.98 5.87
N SER A 26 -3.22 6.09 6.78
CA SER A 26 -1.95 5.39 6.57
C SER A 26 -1.92 3.91 6.92
N ARG A 27 -2.98 3.31 7.49
CA ARG A 27 -2.94 1.89 7.88
C ARG A 27 -4.08 1.10 7.26
N ILE A 28 -3.80 -0.10 6.78
CA ILE A 28 -4.83 -1.02 6.27
C ILE A 28 -4.38 -2.47 6.39
N ASN A 29 -5.32 -3.37 6.68
CA ASN A 29 -5.06 -4.81 6.62
C ASN A 29 -4.77 -5.25 5.16
N VAL A 30 -3.65 -5.94 4.94
CA VAL A 30 -3.22 -6.38 3.61
C VAL A 30 -4.28 -7.25 2.92
N ALA A 31 -5.03 -8.08 3.65
CA ALA A 31 -6.09 -8.90 3.06
C ALA A 31 -7.22 -8.04 2.48
N LEU A 32 -7.60 -6.95 3.16
CA LEU A 32 -8.60 -6.00 2.65
C LEU A 32 -8.09 -5.25 1.41
N LEU A 33 -6.81 -4.86 1.43
CA LEU A 33 -6.18 -4.18 0.30
C LEU A 33 -6.10 -5.11 -0.93
N LYS A 34 -5.69 -6.37 -0.75
CA LYS A 34 -5.64 -7.39 -1.82
C LYS A 34 -7.01 -7.64 -2.43
N LEU A 35 -8.04 -7.80 -1.59
CA LEU A 35 -9.42 -8.02 -2.05
C LEU A 35 -9.93 -6.83 -2.88
N ARG A 36 -9.61 -5.60 -2.48
CA ARG A 36 -9.99 -4.41 -3.26
C ARG A 36 -9.28 -4.35 -4.60
N LEU A 37 -7.99 -4.66 -4.60
CA LEU A 37 -7.14 -4.59 -5.78
C LEU A 37 -7.43 -5.71 -6.78
N GLY A 38 -8.29 -6.68 -6.45
CA GLY A 38 -8.56 -7.84 -7.31
C GLY A 38 -7.35 -8.77 -7.42
N VAL A 39 -6.51 -8.81 -6.38
CA VAL A 39 -5.24 -9.56 -6.34
C VAL A 39 -5.44 -11.08 -6.35
N ASP A 40 -6.68 -11.57 -6.33
CA ASP A 40 -7.02 -12.98 -6.49
C ASP A 40 -6.66 -13.55 -7.87
N SER A 41 -6.36 -12.69 -8.86
CA SER A 41 -5.76 -13.13 -10.13
C SER A 41 -4.26 -13.41 -9.95
N PRO A 42 -3.75 -14.59 -10.34
CA PRO A 42 -2.34 -14.99 -10.16
C PRO A 42 -1.33 -14.01 -10.78
N ASP A 43 -1.67 -13.42 -11.92
CA ASP A 43 -0.82 -12.43 -12.59
C ASP A 43 -0.75 -11.14 -11.77
N PHE A 44 -1.89 -10.70 -11.23
CA PHE A 44 -2.00 -9.50 -10.40
C PHE A 44 -1.34 -9.69 -9.02
N ALA A 45 -1.29 -10.92 -8.50
CA ALA A 45 -0.58 -11.25 -7.27
C ALA A 45 0.93 -11.09 -7.40
N ARG A 46 1.52 -11.53 -8.51
CA ARG A 46 2.95 -11.37 -8.76
C ARG A 46 3.34 -9.91 -8.92
N ASP A 47 2.54 -9.15 -9.68
CA ASP A 47 2.76 -7.71 -9.87
C ASP A 47 2.56 -6.93 -8.56
N TYR A 48 1.56 -7.32 -7.76
CA TYR A 48 1.32 -6.77 -6.43
C TYR A 48 2.54 -6.96 -5.50
N GLU A 49 3.08 -8.18 -5.40
CA GLU A 49 4.23 -8.45 -4.52
C GLU A 49 5.48 -7.71 -4.97
N SER A 50 5.72 -7.64 -6.29
CA SER A 50 6.82 -6.85 -6.84
C SER A 50 6.66 -5.36 -6.52
N HIS A 51 5.46 -4.79 -6.68
CA HIS A 51 5.18 -3.39 -6.38
C HIS A 51 5.35 -3.08 -4.89
N VAL A 52 4.80 -3.93 -4.03
CA VAL A 52 4.92 -3.79 -2.59
C VAL A 52 6.40 -3.85 -2.18
N SER A 53 7.19 -4.78 -2.73
CA SER A 53 8.63 -4.85 -2.46
C SER A 53 9.33 -3.55 -2.88
N ARG A 54 9.07 -3.04 -4.09
CA ARG A 54 9.66 -1.77 -4.57
C ARG A 54 9.31 -0.59 -3.67
N LEU A 55 8.05 -0.46 -3.26
CA LEU A 55 7.59 0.61 -2.36
C LEU A 55 8.23 0.50 -0.97
N GLN A 56 8.45 -0.72 -0.48
CA GLN A 56 9.08 -0.97 0.81
C GLN A 56 10.59 -0.67 0.75
N ASP A 57 11.28 -1.08 -0.32
CA ASP A 57 12.69 -0.75 -0.55
C ASP A 57 12.91 0.77 -0.71
N ALA A 58 11.93 1.48 -1.28
CA ALA A 58 11.91 2.94 -1.37
C ALA A 58 11.53 3.64 -0.06
N GLY A 59 11.18 2.90 1.00
CA GLY A 59 10.79 3.46 2.31
C GLY A 59 9.43 4.16 2.32
N LEU A 60 8.61 3.99 1.28
CA LEU A 60 7.29 4.63 1.15
C LEU A 60 6.21 3.88 1.96
N ILE A 61 6.44 2.60 2.23
CA ILE A 61 5.52 1.75 2.99
C ILE A 61 6.29 0.85 3.95
N ASN A 62 5.59 0.35 4.97
CA ASN A 62 6.03 -0.73 5.84
C ASN A 62 4.93 -1.79 5.93
N ILE A 63 5.32 -3.06 5.96
CA ILE A 63 4.42 -4.16 6.30
C ILE A 63 4.76 -4.64 7.71
N GLU A 64 3.83 -4.46 8.63
CA GLU A 64 3.97 -4.86 10.02
C GLU A 64 3.07 -6.08 10.28
N THR A 65 3.59 -7.10 10.95
CA THR A 65 2.74 -8.19 11.41
C THR A 65 2.09 -7.75 12.72
N PHE A 66 0.77 -7.58 12.72
CA PHE A 66 0.06 -7.25 13.94
C PHE A 66 -0.28 -8.53 14.70
N CYS A 67 0.35 -8.71 15.87
CA CYS A 67 0.07 -9.83 16.78
C CYS A 67 -1.12 -9.47 17.69
N GLY A 68 -2.33 -9.48 17.13
CA GLY A 68 -3.60 -9.41 17.86
C GLY A 68 -4.28 -10.78 17.95
N SER A 69 -5.59 -10.80 18.23
CA SER A 69 -6.39 -12.04 18.24
C SER A 69 -6.40 -12.79 16.89
N VAL A 70 -6.09 -12.10 15.80
CA VAL A 70 -5.80 -12.69 14.49
C VAL A 70 -4.48 -12.11 14.01
N VAL A 71 -3.50 -12.96 13.72
CA VAL A 71 -2.24 -12.55 13.09
C VAL A 71 -2.57 -12.14 11.67
N SER A 72 -2.38 -10.86 11.36
CA SER A 72 -2.61 -10.34 10.02
C SER A 72 -1.57 -9.28 9.67
N PRO A 73 -1.01 -9.33 8.44
CA PRO A 73 -0.12 -8.28 7.98
C PRO A 73 -0.90 -6.99 7.76
N VAL A 74 -0.34 -5.89 8.28
CA VAL A 74 -0.86 -4.54 8.16
C VAL A 74 0.08 -3.76 7.27
N PHE A 75 -0.46 -3.22 6.20
CA PHE A 75 0.20 -2.28 5.32
C PHE A 75 0.14 -0.88 5.93
N ARG A 76 1.28 -0.22 6.06
CA ARG A 76 1.40 1.15 6.56
C ARG A 76 2.08 2.05 5.55
N ILE A 77 1.45 3.14 5.15
CA ILE A 77 2.09 4.22 4.38
C ILE A 77 2.97 5.03 5.35
N THR A 78 4.25 5.21 5.02
CA THR A 78 5.17 6.02 5.83
C THR A 78 4.90 7.51 5.65
N LEU A 79 5.55 8.36 6.44
CA LEU A 79 5.48 9.81 6.21
C LEU A 79 6.01 10.17 4.81
N ASP A 80 7.10 9.54 4.38
CA ASP A 80 7.66 9.71 3.04
C ASP A 80 6.69 9.26 1.95
N GLY A 81 5.95 8.15 2.16
CA GLY A 81 4.89 7.71 1.25
C GLY A 81 3.71 8.68 1.18
N LEU A 82 3.34 9.31 2.30
CA LEU A 82 2.31 10.35 2.32
C LEU A 82 2.78 11.63 1.62
N ASP A 83 4.04 12.01 1.78
CA ASP A 83 4.62 13.18 1.11
C ASP A 83 4.80 12.94 -0.39
N TYR A 84 5.15 11.70 -0.79
CA TYR A 84 5.13 11.24 -2.17
C TYR A 84 3.73 11.39 -2.79
N LEU A 85 2.68 11.01 -2.06
CA LEU A 85 1.29 11.20 -2.49
C LEU A 85 0.85 12.67 -2.59
N ARG A 86 1.43 13.55 -1.76
CA ARG A 86 1.15 14.98 -1.74
C ARG A 86 1.88 15.75 -2.85
N GLY A 87 2.81 15.11 -3.57
CA GLY A 87 3.58 15.75 -4.63
C GLY A 87 4.74 16.63 -4.12
N SER A 88 5.21 16.42 -2.88
CA SER A 88 6.28 17.24 -2.30
C SER A 88 7.68 16.71 -2.66
N ARG A 89 8.06 16.91 -3.93
CA ARG A 89 9.38 17.29 -4.46
C ARG A 89 9.26 17.25 -5.99
N ARG A 90 9.06 18.40 -6.65
CA ARG A 90 10.13 19.18 -7.31
C ARG A 90 10.97 18.35 -8.27
#